data_AF-A0A951ME21-F1
#
_entry.id   AF-A0A951ME21-F1
#
_cell.length_a   1.000
_cell.length_b   1.000
_cell.length_c   1.000
_cell.angle_alpha   90.00
_cell.angle_beta   90.00
_cell.angle_gamma   90.00
#
_symmetry.space_group_name_H-M   'P 1'
#
loop_
_entity.id
_entity.type
_entity.pdbx_description
1 polymer ?
#
loop_
_entity_poly.entity_id
_entity_poly.type
_entity_poly.pdbx_seq_one_letter_code
_entity_poly.pdbx_strand_id
1 'polypeptide(L)'
;MTQNNSNRKIHQGRNIKRFREMLGIKQDALAFELGEDWNQQKISLLEQKEAIESSLLQQVAQILKIPAEAIENFDEEQAVNIIANTFTNSDHATGFVYNNYPTFNPVETILQIHNEKIALYERMLQEKDEMMLRLEQLLQNK
;
A
#
# COMPACT_ATOMS: atom_id res chain seq x y z
N MET A 1 -2.03 -19.93 36.43
CA MET A 1 -1.35 -20.64 35.31
C MET A 1 -2.39 -20.87 34.22
N THR A 2 -2.53 -19.94 33.29
CA THR A 2 -3.48 -20.03 32.18
C THR A 2 -2.74 -20.51 30.93
N GLN A 3 -2.73 -21.82 30.72
CA GLN A 3 -2.43 -22.39 29.41
C GLN A 3 -3.74 -22.71 28.70
N ASN A 4 -3.92 -22.12 27.52
CA ASN A 4 -4.26 -22.80 26.27
C ASN A 4 -4.54 -21.71 25.22
N ASN A 5 -3.48 -21.06 24.73
CA ASN A 5 -3.55 -20.41 23.43
C ASN A 5 -3.68 -21.53 22.40
N SER A 6 -4.86 -21.61 21.81
CA SER A 6 -5.19 -22.49 20.70
C SER A 6 -4.07 -22.47 19.68
N ASN A 7 -3.56 -23.66 19.42
CA ASN A 7 -2.50 -24.03 18.49
C ASN A 7 -2.92 -23.69 17.04
N ARG A 8 -3.07 -22.39 16.72
CA ARG A 8 -3.32 -21.90 15.37
C ARG A 8 -2.03 -22.10 14.59
N LYS A 9 -1.93 -23.24 13.92
CA LYS A 9 -0.83 -23.50 13.00
C LYS A 9 -0.92 -22.48 11.87
N ILE A 10 0.00 -21.53 11.87
CA ILE A 10 0.07 -20.51 10.83
C ILE A 10 0.53 -21.18 9.55
N HIS A 11 -0.26 -21.04 8.48
CA HIS A 11 0.04 -21.67 7.21
C HIS A 11 0.88 -20.72 6.34
N GLN A 12 2.19 -20.87 6.40
CA GLN A 12 3.16 -19.98 5.74
C GLN A 12 2.97 -19.95 4.21
N GLY A 13 2.72 -21.09 3.57
CA GLY A 13 2.47 -21.12 2.11
C GLY A 13 1.25 -20.31 1.67
N ARG A 14 0.15 -20.36 2.44
CA ARG A 14 -1.06 -19.58 2.20
C ARG A 14 -0.79 -18.10 2.38
N ASN A 15 0.01 -17.73 3.37
CA ASN A 15 0.44 -16.35 3.59
C ASN A 15 1.26 -15.82 2.42
N ILE A 16 2.21 -16.60 1.90
CA ILE A 16 2.99 -16.26 0.69
C ILE A 16 2.07 -16.02 -0.50
N LYS A 17 1.09 -16.92 -0.72
CA LYS A 17 0.11 -16.76 -1.81
C LYS A 17 -0.64 -15.44 -1.71
N ARG A 18 -1.09 -15.06 -0.49
CA ARG A 18 -1.79 -13.80 -0.24
C ARG A 18 -0.92 -12.59 -0.51
N PHE A 19 0.29 -12.54 0.03
CA PHE A 19 1.20 -11.43 -0.23
C PHE A 19 1.55 -11.30 -1.72
N ARG A 20 1.76 -12.43 -2.40
CA ARG A 20 1.98 -12.46 -3.85
C ARG A 20 0.78 -11.87 -4.62
N GLU A 21 -0.43 -12.29 -4.27
CA GLU A 21 -1.68 -11.78 -4.88
C GLU A 21 -1.90 -10.28 -4.59
N MET A 22 -1.63 -9.84 -3.36
CA MET A 22 -1.73 -8.42 -2.96
C MET A 22 -0.76 -7.53 -3.74
N LEU A 23 0.45 -8.03 -4.02
CA LEU A 23 1.45 -7.33 -4.81
C LEU A 23 1.23 -7.47 -6.33
N GLY A 24 0.19 -8.21 -6.77
CA GLY A 24 -0.10 -8.42 -8.19
C GLY A 24 0.94 -9.28 -8.92
N ILE A 25 1.76 -10.04 -8.19
CA ILE A 25 2.84 -10.84 -8.75
C ILE A 25 2.28 -12.19 -9.24
N LYS A 26 2.62 -12.58 -10.47
CA LYS A 26 2.25 -13.91 -11.00
C LYS A 26 3.16 -14.99 -10.42
N GLN A 27 2.66 -16.23 -10.33
CA GLN A 27 3.47 -17.36 -9.88
C GLN A 27 4.75 -17.54 -10.73
N ASP A 28 4.65 -17.34 -12.04
CA ASP A 28 5.79 -17.40 -12.97
C ASP A 28 6.86 -16.35 -12.66
N ALA A 29 6.44 -15.14 -12.28
CA ALA A 29 7.34 -14.06 -11.93
C ALA A 29 8.07 -14.35 -10.61
N LEU A 30 7.35 -14.87 -9.61
CA LEU A 30 7.97 -15.29 -8.35
C LEU A 30 8.94 -16.46 -8.56
N ALA A 31 8.59 -17.41 -9.43
CA ALA A 31 9.49 -18.51 -9.81
C ALA A 31 10.77 -17.99 -10.46
N PHE A 32 10.64 -17.05 -11.41
CA PHE A 32 11.78 -16.46 -12.10
C PHE A 32 12.77 -15.78 -11.12
N GLU A 33 12.26 -15.03 -10.15
CA GLU A 33 13.08 -14.35 -9.13
C GLU A 33 13.74 -15.33 -8.13
N LEU A 34 13.11 -16.48 -7.85
CA LEU A 34 13.68 -17.51 -6.98
C LEU A 34 14.78 -18.34 -7.67
N GLY A 35 14.87 -18.30 -9.00
CA GLY A 35 15.93 -18.91 -9.79
C GLY A 35 15.48 -20.06 -10.71
N GLU A 36 16.41 -20.60 -11.49
CA GLU A 36 16.12 -21.59 -12.56
C GLU A 36 15.52 -22.91 -12.06
N ASP A 37 15.75 -23.25 -10.79
CA ASP A 37 15.14 -24.42 -10.15
C ASP A 37 13.66 -24.23 -9.83
N TRP A 38 13.12 -23.02 -9.96
CA TRP A 38 11.74 -22.70 -9.63
C TRP A 38 10.89 -22.55 -10.88
N ASN A 39 9.69 -23.12 -10.83
CA ASN A 39 8.69 -22.99 -11.88
C ASN A 39 7.30 -22.79 -11.26
N GLN A 40 6.32 -22.42 -12.07
CA GLN A 40 4.94 -22.16 -11.61
C GLN A 40 4.38 -23.28 -10.72
N GLN A 41 4.63 -24.54 -11.10
CA GLN A 41 4.13 -25.71 -10.38
C GLN A 41 4.79 -25.86 -9.01
N LYS A 42 6.10 -25.64 -8.92
CA LYS A 42 6.85 -25.65 -7.66
C LYS A 42 6.40 -24.52 -6.73
N ILE A 43 6.10 -23.34 -7.26
CA ILE A 43 5.51 -22.24 -6.47
C ILE A 43 4.12 -22.62 -5.96
N SER A 44 3.27 -23.18 -6.80
CA SER A 44 1.94 -23.66 -6.39
C SER A 44 2.01 -24.72 -5.28
N LEU A 45 2.99 -25.63 -5.36
CA LEU A 45 3.25 -26.62 -4.31
C LEU A 45 3.78 -25.97 -3.02
N LEU A 46 4.66 -24.98 -3.13
CA LEU A 46 5.17 -24.23 -2.00
C LEU A 46 4.05 -23.46 -1.28
N GLU A 47 3.13 -22.85 -2.02
CA GLU A 47 1.96 -22.15 -1.47
C GLU A 47 1.00 -23.08 -0.71
N GLN A 48 1.03 -24.39 -0.98
CA GLN A 48 0.23 -25.40 -0.27
C GLN A 48 0.93 -25.98 0.97
N LYS A 49 2.20 -25.63 1.23
CA LYS A 49 2.92 -26.10 2.41
C LYS A 49 2.55 -25.28 3.64
N GLU A 50 2.22 -25.99 4.72
CA GLU A 50 1.91 -25.38 6.02
C GLU A 50 3.14 -24.69 6.62
N ALA A 51 4.30 -25.35 6.54
CA ALA A 51 5.59 -24.81 6.98
C ALA A 51 6.61 -24.89 5.83
N ILE A 52 7.43 -23.85 5.73
CA ILE A 52 8.48 -23.67 4.72
C ILE A 52 9.82 -23.52 5.45
N GLU A 53 10.90 -23.98 4.82
CA GLU A 53 12.24 -23.83 5.37
C GLU A 53 12.58 -22.35 5.53
N SER A 54 13.14 -21.95 6.67
CA SER A 54 13.44 -20.55 6.99
C SER A 54 14.33 -19.86 5.94
N SER A 55 15.28 -20.60 5.36
CA SER A 55 16.16 -20.12 4.29
C SER A 55 15.36 -19.68 3.06
N LEU A 56 14.40 -20.50 2.63
CA LEU A 56 13.53 -20.25 1.51
C LEU A 56 12.48 -19.18 1.80
N LEU A 57 11.96 -19.16 3.03
CA LEU A 57 11.03 -18.13 3.48
C LEU A 57 11.67 -16.75 3.44
N GLN A 58 12.93 -16.62 3.88
CA GLN A 58 13.69 -15.38 3.79
C GLN A 58 13.92 -14.93 2.34
N GLN A 59 14.23 -15.85 1.44
CA GLN A 59 14.37 -15.54 0.01
C GLN A 59 13.06 -15.01 -0.57
N VAL A 60 11.94 -15.68 -0.30
CA VAL A 60 10.61 -15.22 -0.75
C VAL A 60 10.27 -13.85 -0.14
N ALA A 61 10.54 -13.65 1.15
CA ALA A 61 10.32 -12.38 1.84
C ALA A 61 11.12 -11.24 1.19
N GLN A 62 12.38 -11.50 0.83
CA GLN A 62 13.25 -10.54 0.14
C GLN A 62 12.72 -10.17 -1.25
N ILE A 63 12.26 -11.16 -2.03
CA ILE A 63 11.68 -10.93 -3.37
C ILE A 63 10.39 -10.12 -3.26
N LEU A 64 9.52 -10.46 -2.31
CA LEU A 64 8.27 -9.75 -2.04
C LEU A 64 8.50 -8.41 -1.31
N LYS A 65 9.75 -8.11 -0.91
CA LYS A 65 10.16 -6.91 -0.16
C LYS A 65 9.36 -6.71 1.14
N ILE A 66 9.08 -7.80 1.84
CA ILE A 66 8.42 -7.81 3.14
C ILE A 66 9.31 -8.49 4.18
N PRO A 67 9.15 -8.19 5.47
CA PRO A 67 9.84 -8.92 6.54
C PRO A 67 9.40 -10.40 6.55
N ALA A 68 10.32 -11.33 6.79
CA ALA A 68 9.99 -12.76 6.88
C ALA A 68 9.01 -13.01 8.04
N GLU A 69 9.13 -12.25 9.13
CA GLU A 69 8.23 -12.28 10.27
C GLU A 69 6.79 -11.93 9.89
N ALA A 70 6.60 -11.11 8.84
CA ALA A 70 5.25 -10.80 8.35
C ALA A 70 4.59 -12.04 7.74
N ILE A 71 5.35 -12.92 7.08
CA ILE A 71 4.81 -14.18 6.53
C ILE A 71 4.57 -15.19 7.66
N GLU A 72 5.45 -15.24 8.65
CA GLU A 72 5.35 -16.16 9.80
C GLU A 72 4.22 -15.81 10.77
N ASN A 73 3.91 -14.53 10.95
CA ASN A 73 2.93 -14.06 11.94
C ASN A 73 1.59 -13.61 11.32
N PHE A 74 1.42 -13.73 10.00
CA PHE A 74 0.16 -13.34 9.35
C PHE A 74 -0.96 -14.33 9.68
N ASP A 75 -1.97 -13.85 10.41
CA ASP A 75 -3.22 -14.55 10.70
C ASP A 75 -4.34 -14.01 9.79
N GLU A 76 -4.84 -14.86 8.90
CA GLU A 76 -5.91 -14.51 7.95
C GLU A 76 -7.21 -14.10 8.67
N GLU A 77 -7.52 -14.68 9.84
CA GLU A 77 -8.71 -14.29 10.61
C GLU A 77 -8.58 -12.86 11.14
N GLN A 78 -7.38 -12.42 11.51
CA GLN A 78 -7.13 -11.04 11.92
C GLN A 78 -7.17 -10.07 10.72
N ALA A 79 -6.58 -10.45 9.59
CA ALA A 79 -6.57 -9.62 8.39
C ALA A 79 -7.99 -9.41 7.81
N VAL A 80 -8.82 -10.46 7.77
CA VAL A 80 -10.21 -10.35 7.32
C VAL A 80 -11.05 -9.52 8.29
N ASN A 81 -10.85 -9.66 9.61
CA ASN A 81 -11.51 -8.80 10.60
C ASN A 81 -11.11 -7.32 10.47
N ILE A 82 -9.86 -7.02 10.12
CA ILE A 82 -9.42 -5.64 9.85
C ILE A 82 -10.09 -5.11 8.58
N ILE A 83 -10.12 -5.88 7.48
CA ILE A 83 -10.73 -5.43 6.21
C ILE A 83 -12.25 -5.27 6.36
N ALA A 84 -12.92 -6.21 7.03
CA ALA A 84 -14.36 -6.17 7.26
C ALA A 84 -14.79 -5.00 8.15
N ASN A 85 -14.03 -4.68 9.21
CA ASN A 85 -14.33 -3.54 10.08
C ASN A 85 -13.89 -2.18 9.48
N THR A 86 -12.90 -2.16 8.58
CA THR A 86 -12.45 -0.93 7.91
C THR A 86 -13.43 -0.48 6.81
N PHE A 87 -14.14 -1.40 6.16
CA PHE A 87 -15.14 -1.05 5.14
C PHE A 87 -16.53 -0.75 5.71
N THR A 88 -16.83 -1.13 6.95
CA THR A 88 -18.15 -0.92 7.57
C THR A 88 -18.20 0.23 8.57
N ASN A 89 -17.08 0.59 9.20
CA ASN A 89 -17.09 1.63 10.22
C ASN A 89 -16.48 2.93 9.69
N SER A 90 -17.31 3.70 9.00
CA SER A 90 -17.18 5.15 8.84
C SER A 90 -17.38 5.91 10.16
N ASP A 91 -16.97 5.33 11.30
CA ASP A 91 -17.14 5.95 12.60
C ASP A 91 -15.92 5.68 13.49
N HIS A 92 -15.34 6.78 13.94
CA HIS A 92 -14.18 6.91 14.81
C HIS A 92 -14.16 5.93 15.99
N ALA A 93 -13.38 4.85 15.89
CA ALA A 93 -12.98 4.06 17.06
C ALA A 93 -11.49 3.68 17.01
N THR A 94 -10.74 4.43 17.81
CA THR A 94 -9.34 4.22 18.19
C THR A 94 -9.05 2.77 18.60
N GLY A 95 -8.10 2.11 17.94
CA GLY A 95 -7.67 0.76 18.31
C GLY A 95 -6.39 0.31 17.62
N PHE A 96 -5.24 0.89 18.02
CA PHE A 96 -3.91 0.26 18.00
C PHE A 96 -3.46 -0.52 16.76
N VAL A 97 -3.72 -0.04 15.55
CA VAL A 97 -2.95 -0.49 14.37
C VAL A 97 -1.75 0.44 14.26
N TYR A 98 -0.57 -0.04 14.63
CA TYR A 98 0.72 0.55 14.28
C TYR A 98 0.78 0.69 12.75
N ASN A 99 0.26 1.79 12.24
CA ASN A 99 0.28 2.14 10.83
C ASN A 99 1.68 2.65 10.53
N ASN A 100 2.56 1.74 10.09
CA ASN A 100 3.89 2.04 9.55
C ASN A 100 3.81 2.55 8.09
N TYR A 101 2.65 3.04 7.68
CA TYR A 101 2.41 3.67 6.39
C TYR A 101 2.35 5.19 6.61
N PRO A 102 2.91 6.01 5.70
CA PRO A 102 2.72 7.44 5.77
C PRO A 102 1.22 7.73 5.84
N THR A 103 0.80 8.45 6.87
CA THR A 103 -0.59 8.89 7.07
C THR A 103 -0.92 9.86 5.94
N PHE A 104 -1.36 9.34 4.80
CA PHE A 104 -1.85 10.16 3.71
C PHE A 104 -3.17 10.76 4.19
N ASN A 105 -3.16 12.05 4.55
CA ASN A 105 -4.35 12.78 4.92
C ASN A 105 -4.94 13.42 3.65
N PRO A 106 -5.92 12.79 2.99
CA PRO A 106 -6.48 13.30 1.73
C PRO A 106 -7.13 14.67 1.91
N VAL A 107 -7.66 14.98 3.10
CA VAL A 107 -8.31 16.27 3.39
C VAL A 107 -7.29 17.40 3.39
N GLU A 108 -6.13 17.18 4.00
CA GLU A 108 -5.04 18.17 4.03
C GLU A 108 -4.50 18.43 2.61
N THR A 109 -4.35 17.38 1.81
CA THR A 109 -3.91 17.49 0.41
C THR A 109 -4.93 18.27 -0.43
N ILE A 110 -6.23 18.02 -0.24
CA ILE A 110 -7.30 18.76 -0.94
C ILE A 110 -7.32 20.24 -0.54
N LEU A 111 -7.14 20.53 0.75
CA LEU A 111 -7.09 21.91 1.25
C LEU A 111 -5.88 22.66 0.67
N GLN A 112 -4.71 22.01 0.60
CA GLN A 112 -3.52 22.57 -0.02
C GLN A 112 -3.76 22.90 -1.50
N ILE A 113 -4.29 21.95 -2.29
CA ILE A 113 -4.62 22.17 -3.71
C ILE A 113 -5.61 23.33 -3.87
N HIS A 114 -6.59 23.45 -2.97
CA HIS A 114 -7.56 24.55 -3.01
C HIS A 114 -6.89 25.91 -2.79
N ASN A 115 -6.02 26.02 -1.79
CA ASN A 115 -5.28 27.25 -1.51
C ASN A 115 -4.33 27.63 -2.65
N GLU A 116 -3.59 26.67 -3.20
CA GLU A 116 -2.72 26.89 -4.36
C GLU A 116 -3.52 27.36 -5.59
N LYS A 117 -4.70 26.79 -5.81
CA LYS A 117 -5.61 27.22 -6.89
C LYS A 117 -6.09 28.66 -6.70
N ILE A 118 -6.44 29.07 -5.48
CA ILE A 118 -6.86 30.46 -5.19
C ILE A 118 -5.70 31.42 -5.50
N ALA A 119 -4.50 31.13 -4.99
CA ALA A 119 -3.32 31.98 -5.21
C ALA A 119 -2.96 32.09 -6.70
N LEU A 120 -3.12 31.00 -7.47
CA LEU A 120 -2.92 31.01 -8.92
C LEU A 120 -3.93 31.93 -9.62
N TYR A 121 -5.21 31.90 -9.22
CA TYR A 121 -6.22 32.77 -9.80
C TYR A 121 -5.99 34.25 -9.48
N GLU A 122 -5.57 34.58 -8.26
CA GLU A 122 -5.21 35.95 -7.89
C GLU A 122 -4.06 36.48 -8.76
N ARG A 123 -3.01 35.68 -8.96
CA ARG A 123 -1.88 36.07 -9.83
C ARG A 123 -2.30 36.24 -11.29
N MET A 124 -3.15 35.36 -11.81
CA MET A 124 -3.65 35.45 -13.19
C MET A 124 -4.53 36.69 -13.40
N LEU A 125 -5.33 37.08 -12.40
CA LEU A 125 -6.10 38.32 -12.43
C LEU A 125 -5.17 39.54 -12.46
N GLN A 126 -4.14 39.57 -11.62
CA GLN A 126 -3.13 40.65 -11.64
C GLN A 126 -2.43 40.76 -12.99
N GLU A 127 -1.98 39.64 -13.56
CA GLU A 127 -1.31 39.64 -14.87
C GLU A 127 -2.25 40.12 -15.99
N LYS A 128 -3.54 39.80 -15.90
CA LYS A 128 -4.55 40.34 -16.82
C LYS A 128 -4.71 41.85 -16.68
N ASP A 129 -4.79 42.37 -15.46
CA ASP A 129 -4.93 43.81 -15.23
C ASP A 129 -3.70 44.58 -15.72
N GLU A 130 -2.49 44.07 -15.47
CA GLU A 130 -1.24 44.64 -15.99
C GLU A 130 -1.20 44.63 -17.52
N MET A 131 -1.64 43.53 -18.14
CA MET A 131 -1.71 43.42 -19.60
C MET A 131 -2.71 44.41 -20.20
N MET A 132 -3.88 44.59 -19.57
CA MET A 132 -4.87 45.58 -20.02
C MET A 132 -4.32 47.00 -19.90
N LEU A 133 -3.68 47.35 -18.80
CA LEU A 133 -3.05 48.66 -18.62
C LEU A 133 -2.01 48.94 -19.70
N ARG A 134 -1.16 47.95 -20.01
CA ARG A 134 -0.16 48.07 -21.08
C ARG A 134 -0.81 48.25 -22.45
N LEU A 135 -1.92 47.56 -22.73
CA LEU A 135 -2.67 47.72 -23.98
C LEU A 135 -3.32 49.10 -24.08
N GLU A 136 -3.92 49.62 -23.01
CA GLU A 136 -4.50 50.97 -22.96
C GLU A 136 -3.44 52.05 -23.23
N GLN A 137 -2.24 51.92 -22.62
CA GLN A 137 -1.13 52.84 -22.87
C GLN A 137 -0.66 52.83 -24.33
N LEU A 138 -0.65 51.67 -24.99
CA LEU A 138 -0.31 51.57 -26.41
C LEU A 138 -1.37 52.20 -27.33
N LEU A 139 -2.65 52.10 -26.94
CA LEU A 139 -3.75 52.72 -27.67
C LEU A 139 -3.80 54.24 -27.50
N GLN A 140 -3.43 54.77 -26.33
CA GLN A 140 -3.39 56.22 -26.06
C GLN A 140 -2.18 56.93 -26.69
N ASN A 141 -1.08 56.22 -26.93
CA ASN A 141 0.13 56.77 -27.56
C ASN A 141 0.10 56.71 -29.11
N LYS A 142 -1.09 56.59 -29.71
CA LYS A 142 -1.31 56.49 -31.16
C LYS A 142 -2.12 57.68 -31.66
#